data_AF-A0A2K8Z4V9-F1
#
_entry.id   AF-A0A2K8Z4V9-F1
#
_cell.length_a   1.000
_cell.length_b   1.000
_cell.length_c   1.000
_cell.angle_alpha   90.00
_cell.angle_beta   90.00
_cell.angle_gamma   90.00
#
_symmetry.space_group_name_H-M   'P 1'
#
loop_
_entity.id
_entity.type
_entity.pdbx_description
1 polymer ?
#
loop_
_entity_poly.entity_id
_entity_poly.type
_entity_poly.pdbx_seq_one_letter_code
_entity_poly.pdbx_strand_id
1 'polypeptide(L)'
;MHYKGILTLHLFGRAIPTFLFLGTIGYVVGVGLGFCLAWQTGLPLWAMVVLCLVSALTFFVLAFLHKIITGHEELIYYHHEIAIMTVSALVLRWVLHQPVVPFLEITLLGIGTFLAFGRLGCLNAGCCHGRPYHPISVIYGDEHRKAGFTAHYVGIRLFPIQLVESVCVFLITGIGAWLFLAQQPTGTVLGWYTFSYGTIRFLLEFFRGDPDRPYRRGFSEAQWTTLLLMLVVLLYEGLGQLAFHTWHWLILTGLLLLMVVLRLYSSIAGNQTMALRNPHHVREIADILSHLDMQVQRPTPAVVKVWTTSLGYQLSGQTVVEKLADWRLFSLSCKQGSISQSEAQALSGIILQLRLKNQTHQLVHSPPVYHLLVPEKDIGRESNYR
;
A
#
# COMPACT_ATOMS: atom_id res chain seq x y z
N MET A 1 -2.44 -16.67 12.82
CA MET A 1 -3.30 -15.96 13.78
C MET A 1 -4.45 -15.34 12.99
N HIS A 2 -5.71 -15.66 13.29
CA HIS A 2 -6.85 -14.93 12.71
C HIS A 2 -6.90 -13.56 13.39
N TYR A 3 -6.41 -12.52 12.73
CA TYR A 3 -6.58 -11.15 13.22
C TYR A 3 -8.04 -10.75 13.03
N LYS A 4 -8.82 -10.74 14.11
CA LYS A 4 -10.12 -10.08 14.11
C LYS A 4 -9.87 -8.59 14.33
N GLY A 5 -9.63 -7.86 13.25
CA GLY A 5 -9.57 -6.40 13.30
C GLY A 5 -10.82 -5.86 13.97
N ILE A 6 -10.65 -4.95 14.93
CA ILE A 6 -11.77 -4.29 15.60
C ILE A 6 -12.12 -3.09 14.72
N LEU A 7 -13.20 -3.17 13.95
CA LEU A 7 -13.61 -2.07 13.07
C LEU A 7 -14.20 -0.89 13.87
N THR A 8 -14.83 -1.19 15.00
CA THR A 8 -15.48 -0.20 15.88
C THR A 8 -15.16 -0.47 17.34
N LEU A 9 -14.82 0.58 18.08
CA LEU A 9 -14.64 0.59 19.52
C LEU A 9 -15.88 1.17 20.18
N HIS A 10 -16.38 0.52 21.23
CA HIS A 10 -17.47 1.05 22.05
C HIS A 10 -16.89 1.83 23.22
N LEU A 11 -16.96 3.16 23.15
CA LEU A 11 -16.51 4.06 24.20
C LEU A 11 -17.67 4.95 24.64
N PHE A 12 -17.92 5.01 25.95
CA PHE A 12 -18.99 5.83 26.54
C PHE A 12 -20.38 5.61 25.88
N GLY A 13 -20.69 4.36 25.52
CA GLY A 13 -21.96 4.00 24.86
C GLY A 13 -22.07 4.36 23.38
N ARG A 14 -21.02 4.90 22.75
CA ARG A 14 -20.98 5.19 21.29
C ARG A 14 -20.01 4.28 20.57
N ALA A 15 -20.38 3.84 19.37
CA ALA A 15 -19.50 3.11 18.46
C ALA A 15 -18.64 4.12 17.68
N ILE A 16 -17.32 4.07 17.88
CA ILE A 16 -16.34 4.93 17.21
C ILE A 16 -15.51 4.05 16.26
N PRO A 17 -15.35 4.43 14.98
CA PRO A 17 -14.46 3.71 14.08
C PRO A 17 -13.04 3.67 14.63
N THR A 18 -12.43 2.49 14.70
CA THR A 18 -11.07 2.31 15.24
C THR A 18 -10.04 3.13 14.46
N PHE A 19 -10.25 3.28 13.15
CA PHE A 19 -9.43 4.15 12.29
C PHE A 19 -9.44 5.60 12.78
N LEU A 20 -10.63 6.14 13.09
CA LEU A 20 -10.77 7.50 13.60
C LEU A 20 -10.11 7.63 14.98
N PHE A 21 -10.38 6.67 15.88
CA PHE A 21 -9.82 6.67 17.22
C PHE A 21 -8.27 6.68 17.21
N LEU A 22 -7.65 5.79 16.42
CA LEU A 22 -6.19 5.74 16.30
C LEU A 22 -5.64 6.99 15.60
N GLY A 23 -6.33 7.52 14.60
CA GLY A 23 -5.97 8.80 13.99
C GLY A 23 -5.98 9.96 14.99
N THR A 24 -7.00 10.04 15.85
CA THR A 24 -7.10 11.06 16.91
C THR A 24 -5.99 10.88 17.95
N ILE A 25 -5.70 9.65 18.39
CA ILE A 25 -4.55 9.39 19.28
C ILE A 25 -3.26 9.84 18.61
N GLY A 26 -3.04 9.46 17.35
CA GLY A 26 -1.84 9.84 16.61
C GLY A 26 -1.67 11.36 16.51
N TYR A 27 -2.76 12.10 16.29
CA TYR A 27 -2.75 13.56 16.28
C TYR A 27 -2.39 14.12 17.65
N VAL A 28 -3.04 13.67 18.73
CA VAL A 28 -2.78 14.15 20.09
C VAL A 28 -1.34 13.85 20.52
N VAL A 29 -0.86 12.62 20.28
CA VAL A 29 0.51 12.23 20.62
C VAL A 29 1.53 12.99 19.77
N GLY A 30 1.28 13.17 18.46
CA GLY A 30 2.15 13.94 17.59
C GLY A 30 2.23 15.42 17.97
N VAL A 31 1.10 16.03 18.34
CA VAL A 31 1.06 17.39 18.90
C VAL A 31 1.83 17.46 20.22
N GLY A 32 1.57 16.53 21.15
CA GLY A 32 2.26 16.46 22.43
C GLY A 32 3.79 16.31 22.27
N LEU A 33 4.23 15.45 21.34
CA LEU A 33 5.63 15.32 20.97
C LEU A 33 6.19 16.67 20.48
N GLY A 34 5.47 17.35 19.59
CA GLY A 34 5.90 18.63 19.05
C GLY A 34 6.08 19.72 20.11
N PHE A 35 5.12 19.84 21.04
CA PHE A 35 5.23 20.75 22.19
C PHE A 35 6.40 20.39 23.11
N CYS A 36 6.60 19.10 23.37
CA CYS A 36 7.71 18.62 24.19
C CYS A 36 9.07 18.97 23.57
N LEU A 37 9.25 18.73 22.26
CA LEU A 37 10.47 19.06 21.54
C LEU A 37 10.71 20.57 21.53
N ALA A 38 9.69 21.38 21.23
CA ALA A 38 9.81 22.84 21.24
C ALA A 38 10.16 23.39 22.62
N TRP A 39 9.55 22.85 23.68
CA TRP A 39 9.86 23.22 25.07
C TRP A 39 11.32 22.94 25.40
N GLN A 40 11.81 21.73 25.08
CA GLN A 40 13.16 21.30 25.43
C GLN A 40 14.25 22.05 24.65
N THR A 41 13.96 22.53 23.45
CA THR A 41 14.91 23.30 22.63
C THR A 41 14.73 24.82 22.73
N GLY A 42 13.80 25.28 23.58
CA GLY A 42 13.56 26.72 23.79
C GLY A 42 12.86 27.43 22.63
N LEU A 43 12.22 26.69 21.71
CA LEU A 43 11.43 27.27 20.63
C LEU A 43 10.08 27.80 21.17
N PRO A 44 9.57 28.91 20.61
CA PRO A 44 8.35 29.54 21.12
C PRO A 44 7.13 28.63 20.95
N LEU A 45 6.52 28.22 22.07
CA LEU A 45 5.35 27.34 22.07
C LEU A 45 4.12 27.96 21.40
N TRP A 46 3.99 29.29 21.44
CA TRP A 46 2.88 29.97 20.77
C TRP A 46 2.93 29.73 19.25
N ALA A 47 4.12 29.63 18.66
CA ALA A 47 4.29 29.32 17.25
C ALA A 47 3.86 27.87 16.95
N MET A 48 4.14 26.95 17.89
CA MET A 48 3.62 25.57 17.80
C MET A 48 2.10 25.52 17.82
N VAL A 49 1.44 26.30 18.68
CA VAL A 49 -0.04 26.39 18.70
C VAL A 49 -0.56 26.79 17.31
N VAL A 50 0.01 27.84 16.72
CA VAL A 50 -0.38 28.31 15.38
C VAL A 50 -0.14 27.21 14.34
N LEU A 51 1.02 26.53 14.37
CA LEU A 51 1.33 25.46 13.43
C LEU A 51 0.42 24.24 13.57
N CYS A 52 0.01 23.87 14.78
CA CYS A 52 -0.95 22.79 14.98
C CYS A 52 -2.31 23.13 14.36
N LEU A 53 -2.77 24.38 14.51
CA LEU A 53 -4.01 24.86 13.90
C LEU A 53 -3.90 24.93 12.37
N VAL A 54 -2.80 25.47 11.85
CA VAL A 54 -2.51 25.53 10.40
C VAL A 54 -2.46 24.14 9.79
N SER A 55 -1.79 23.19 10.46
CA SER A 55 -1.69 21.80 10.00
C SER A 55 -3.05 21.11 9.97
N ALA A 56 -3.84 21.25 11.04
CA ALA A 56 -5.19 20.68 11.10
C ALA A 56 -6.11 21.31 10.05
N LEU A 57 -6.09 22.64 9.90
CA LEU A 57 -6.89 23.35 8.91
C LEU A 57 -6.50 22.92 7.49
N THR A 58 -5.20 22.87 7.18
CA THR A 58 -4.69 22.44 5.88
C THR A 58 -5.12 21.01 5.57
N PHE A 59 -5.04 20.12 6.55
CA PHE A 59 -5.51 18.73 6.41
C PHE A 59 -7.00 18.66 6.05
N PHE A 60 -7.87 19.32 6.82
CA PHE A 60 -9.30 19.28 6.57
C PHE A 60 -9.69 19.98 5.27
N VAL A 61 -9.11 21.14 4.97
CA VAL A 61 -9.35 21.86 3.71
C VAL A 61 -8.99 20.97 2.53
N LEU A 62 -7.82 20.33 2.54
CA LEU A 62 -7.42 19.45 1.45
C LEU A 62 -8.35 18.23 1.33
N ALA A 63 -8.72 17.61 2.46
CA ALA A 63 -9.64 16.47 2.46
C ALA A 63 -11.03 16.84 1.92
N PHE A 64 -11.58 18.00 2.33
CA PHE A 64 -12.88 18.48 1.84
C PHE A 64 -12.82 18.89 0.37
N LEU A 65 -11.76 19.58 -0.06
CA LEU A 65 -11.59 19.96 -1.46
C LEU A 65 -11.48 18.71 -2.35
N HIS A 66 -10.70 17.71 -1.95
CA HIS A 66 -10.61 16.45 -2.69
C HIS A 66 -11.98 15.80 -2.81
N LYS A 67 -12.72 15.69 -1.69
CA LYS A 67 -14.08 15.14 -1.67
C LYS A 67 -15.04 15.91 -2.59
N ILE A 68 -14.97 17.25 -2.61
CA ILE A 68 -15.81 18.08 -3.48
C ILE A 68 -15.48 17.85 -4.96
N ILE A 69 -14.20 17.68 -5.30
CA ILE A 69 -13.73 17.53 -6.68
C ILE A 69 -13.95 16.11 -7.21
N THR A 70 -13.61 15.09 -6.42
CA THR A 70 -13.62 13.68 -6.86
C THR A 70 -14.90 12.94 -6.48
N GLY A 71 -15.71 13.50 -5.57
CA GLY A 71 -16.93 12.87 -5.07
C GLY A 71 -16.70 11.80 -4.00
N HIS A 72 -15.44 11.45 -3.68
CA HIS A 72 -15.10 10.43 -2.70
C HIS A 72 -13.99 10.89 -1.75
N GLU A 73 -13.97 10.33 -0.54
CA GLU A 73 -12.94 10.61 0.45
C GLU A 73 -11.71 9.75 0.18
N GLU A 74 -10.61 10.38 -0.25
CA GLU A 74 -9.30 9.72 -0.37
C GLU A 74 -8.25 10.51 0.41
N LEU A 75 -7.60 9.82 1.34
CA LEU A 75 -6.53 10.38 2.16
C LEU A 75 -5.18 9.87 1.67
N ILE A 76 -4.55 10.63 0.77
CA ILE A 76 -3.20 10.34 0.27
C ILE A 76 -2.19 11.05 1.16
N TYR A 77 -1.36 10.27 1.85
CA TYR A 77 -0.37 10.77 2.81
C TYR A 77 0.53 11.87 2.24
N TYR A 78 1.19 11.62 1.10
CA TYR A 78 2.16 12.57 0.54
C TYR A 78 1.53 13.90 0.13
N HIS A 79 0.27 13.90 -0.34
CA HIS A 79 -0.41 15.15 -0.67
C HIS A 79 -0.65 16.01 0.57
N HIS A 80 -1.08 15.40 1.67
CA HIS A 80 -1.33 16.11 2.93
C HIS A 80 -0.02 16.56 3.58
N GLU A 81 1.00 15.70 3.61
CA GLU A 81 2.32 16.03 4.12
C GLU A 81 2.93 17.23 3.38
N ILE A 82 2.99 17.18 2.04
CA ILE A 82 3.56 18.26 1.22
C ILE A 82 2.79 19.56 1.43
N ALA A 83 1.46 19.51 1.47
CA ALA A 83 0.62 20.68 1.68
C ALA A 83 0.86 21.29 3.07
N ILE A 84 0.82 20.47 4.14
CA ILE A 84 1.05 20.93 5.51
C ILE A 84 2.44 21.53 5.66
N MET A 85 3.48 20.86 5.14
CA MET A 85 4.86 21.34 5.22
C MET A 85 5.04 22.67 4.46
N THR A 86 4.43 22.78 3.27
CA THR A 86 4.51 23.99 2.44
C THR A 86 3.79 25.16 3.09
N VAL A 87 2.54 24.98 3.53
CA VAL A 87 1.75 26.02 4.19
C VAL A 87 2.41 26.44 5.51
N SER A 88 2.91 25.49 6.30
CA SER A 88 3.65 25.78 7.53
C SER A 88 4.91 26.61 7.25
N ALA A 89 5.68 26.26 6.22
CA ALA A 89 6.87 27.01 5.81
C ALA A 89 6.53 28.47 5.44
N LEU A 90 5.45 28.66 4.67
CA LEU A 90 4.98 29.98 4.27
C LEU A 90 4.50 30.81 5.48
N VAL A 91 3.72 30.22 6.38
CA VAL A 91 3.26 30.90 7.61
C VAL A 91 4.45 31.29 8.49
N LEU A 92 5.41 30.39 8.69
CA LEU A 92 6.62 30.67 9.47
C LEU A 92 7.44 31.81 8.87
N ARG A 93 7.61 31.80 7.54
CA ARG A 93 8.43 32.79 6.82
C ARG A 93 7.77 34.17 6.77
N TRP A 94 6.50 34.21 6.37
CA TRP A 94 5.82 35.44 5.96
C TRP A 94 4.89 36.04 7.02
N VAL A 95 4.44 35.25 7.99
CA VAL A 95 3.49 35.72 9.02
C VAL A 95 4.15 35.75 10.40
N LEU A 96 4.79 34.65 10.81
CA LEU A 96 5.33 34.51 12.16
C LEU A 96 6.78 35.01 12.29
N HIS A 97 7.49 35.13 11.17
CA HIS A 97 8.91 35.47 11.08
C HIS A 97 9.80 34.65 12.02
N GLN A 98 9.52 33.34 12.10
CA GLN A 98 10.23 32.37 12.93
C GLN A 98 11.22 31.54 12.10
N PRO A 99 12.21 30.88 12.72
CA PRO A 99 13.15 30.01 12.00
C PRO A 99 12.40 28.82 11.37
N VAL A 100 12.34 28.78 10.04
CA VAL A 100 11.45 27.84 9.32
C VAL A 100 11.83 26.38 9.55
N VAL A 101 13.10 26.02 9.35
CA VAL A 101 13.53 24.61 9.30
C VAL A 101 13.32 23.86 10.63
N PRO A 102 13.71 24.39 11.82
CA PRO A 102 13.49 23.69 13.08
C PRO A 102 12.00 23.40 13.36
N PHE A 103 11.11 24.33 13.01
CA PHE A 103 9.67 24.13 13.16
C PHE A 103 9.12 23.09 12.16
N LEU A 104 9.63 23.06 10.93
CA LEU A 104 9.28 22.03 9.96
C LEU A 104 9.76 20.64 10.39
N GLU A 105 10.95 20.53 10.99
CA GLU A 105 11.44 19.26 11.53
C GLU A 105 10.53 18.73 12.64
N ILE A 106 10.11 19.58 13.59
CA ILE A 106 9.14 19.20 14.62
C ILE A 106 7.80 18.80 14.00
N THR A 107 7.30 19.59 13.05
CA THR A 107 6.02 19.33 12.37
C THR A 107 6.06 17.98 11.65
N LEU A 108 7.16 17.66 10.98
CA LEU A 108 7.37 16.40 10.28
C LEU A 108 7.38 15.20 11.23
N LEU A 109 8.01 15.32 12.40
CA LEU A 109 7.95 14.27 13.43
C LEU A 109 6.53 14.10 14.00
N GLY A 110 5.77 15.18 14.13
CA GLY A 110 4.36 15.13 14.48
C GLY A 110 3.52 14.39 13.43
N ILE A 111 3.74 14.71 12.14
CA ILE A 111 3.10 14.03 11.01
C ILE A 111 3.48 12.54 10.97
N GLY A 112 4.76 12.21 11.20
CA GLY A 112 5.24 10.83 11.29
C GLY A 112 4.57 10.05 12.41
N THR A 113 4.43 10.66 13.59
CA THR A 113 3.67 10.06 14.69
C THR A 113 2.21 9.79 14.29
N PHE A 114 1.55 10.79 13.70
CA PHE A 114 0.19 10.63 13.20
C PHE A 114 0.07 9.50 12.17
N LEU A 115 1.01 9.41 11.22
CA LEU A 115 1.07 8.34 10.24
C LEU A 115 1.24 6.97 10.88
N ALA A 116 2.13 6.83 11.88
CA ALA A 116 2.39 5.55 12.53
C ALA A 116 1.13 4.96 13.17
N PHE A 117 0.34 5.78 13.87
CA PHE A 117 -0.97 5.38 14.40
C PHE A 117 -2.02 5.20 13.29
N GLY A 118 -2.02 6.07 12.28
CA GLY A 118 -2.89 5.93 11.11
C GLY A 118 -2.73 4.59 10.40
N ARG A 119 -1.51 4.05 10.32
CA ARG A 119 -1.24 2.70 9.78
C ARG A 119 -1.76 1.57 10.66
N LEU A 120 -1.79 1.72 11.98
CA LEU A 120 -2.52 0.79 12.86
C LEU A 120 -4.04 0.88 12.64
N GLY A 121 -4.55 2.08 12.33
CA GLY A 121 -5.92 2.27 11.84
C GLY A 121 -6.17 1.51 10.54
N CYS A 122 -5.28 1.65 9.54
CA CYS A 122 -5.36 0.92 8.28
C CYS A 122 -5.33 -0.60 8.48
N LEU A 123 -4.53 -1.10 9.43
CA LEU A 123 -4.47 -2.52 9.79
C LEU A 123 -5.82 -3.03 10.30
N ASN A 124 -6.56 -2.24 11.08
CA ASN A 124 -7.90 -2.62 11.54
C ASN A 124 -8.97 -2.51 10.44
N ALA A 125 -8.86 -1.51 9.57
CA ALA A 125 -9.81 -1.29 8.48
C ALA A 125 -9.62 -2.27 7.30
N GLY A 126 -8.41 -2.79 7.13
CA GLY A 126 -8.02 -3.59 5.97
C GLY A 126 -7.63 -2.78 4.73
N CYS A 127 -7.61 -1.45 4.81
CA CYS A 127 -7.16 -0.60 3.70
C CYS A 127 -5.62 -0.60 3.58
N CYS A 128 -5.10 -0.24 2.40
CA CYS A 128 -3.66 -0.19 2.13
C CYS A 128 -2.94 -1.53 2.37
N HIS A 129 -3.60 -2.66 2.12
CA HIS A 129 -3.11 -4.00 2.47
C HIS A 129 -1.96 -4.49 1.57
N GLY A 130 -1.26 -5.52 2.06
CA GLY A 130 -0.20 -6.22 1.33
C GLY A 130 -0.73 -7.21 0.29
N ARG A 131 0.19 -7.80 -0.47
CA ARG A 131 -0.07 -8.93 -1.37
C ARG A 131 -0.24 -10.24 -0.58
N PRO A 132 -0.81 -11.30 -1.20
CA PRO A 132 -0.82 -12.63 -0.60
C PRO A 132 0.57 -13.09 -0.15
N TYR A 133 0.69 -13.52 1.12
CA TYR A 133 1.93 -13.95 1.75
C TYR A 133 1.66 -14.92 2.89
N HIS A 134 2.49 -15.95 3.05
CA HIS A 134 2.17 -17.09 3.91
C HIS A 134 2.87 -17.10 5.29
N PRO A 135 4.17 -16.80 5.42
CA PRO A 135 4.90 -16.92 6.69
C PRO A 135 4.36 -16.04 7.83
N ILE A 136 4.13 -14.76 7.57
CA ILE A 136 3.61 -13.79 8.54
C ILE A 136 2.47 -13.05 7.85
N SER A 137 1.24 -13.23 8.34
CA SER A 137 0.05 -12.76 7.63
C SER A 137 -1.08 -12.27 8.51
N VAL A 138 -1.85 -11.35 7.92
CA VAL A 138 -3.16 -10.86 8.39
C VAL A 138 -4.25 -11.41 7.47
N ILE A 139 -5.42 -11.72 8.02
CA ILE A 139 -6.58 -12.22 7.26
C ILE A 139 -7.77 -11.29 7.56
N TYR A 140 -8.40 -10.76 6.52
CA TYR A 140 -9.59 -9.94 6.63
C TYR A 140 -10.85 -10.75 6.28
N GLY A 141 -11.92 -10.56 7.05
CA GLY A 141 -13.19 -11.26 6.89
C GLY A 141 -14.29 -10.42 6.22
N ASP A 142 -15.49 -10.97 6.12
CA ASP A 142 -16.65 -10.32 5.48
C ASP A 142 -17.04 -8.97 6.07
N GLU A 143 -16.84 -8.77 7.38
CA GLU A 143 -17.09 -7.47 8.01
C GLU A 143 -16.21 -6.36 7.42
N HIS A 144 -14.97 -6.68 7.03
CA HIS A 144 -14.09 -5.71 6.39
C HIS A 144 -14.55 -5.44 4.95
N ARG A 145 -15.04 -6.47 4.24
CA ARG A 145 -15.60 -6.33 2.89
C ARG A 145 -16.79 -5.36 2.89
N LYS A 146 -17.70 -5.49 3.87
CA LYS A 146 -18.82 -4.56 4.04
C LYS A 146 -18.35 -3.11 4.28
N ALA A 147 -17.17 -2.95 4.89
CA ALA A 147 -16.52 -1.66 5.12
C ALA A 147 -15.65 -1.15 3.95
N GLY A 148 -15.67 -1.82 2.78
CA GLY A 148 -14.95 -1.38 1.57
C GLY A 148 -13.63 -2.10 1.30
N PHE A 149 -13.29 -3.17 2.03
CA PHE A 149 -12.12 -4.00 1.73
C PHE A 149 -12.27 -4.77 0.41
N THR A 150 -11.13 -4.98 -0.28
CA THR A 150 -11.02 -5.71 -1.55
C THR A 150 -11.63 -7.11 -1.48
N ALA A 151 -12.78 -7.29 -2.14
CA ALA A 151 -13.61 -8.49 -2.01
C ALA A 151 -12.89 -9.81 -2.35
N HIS A 152 -12.04 -9.82 -3.37
CA HIS A 152 -11.33 -11.03 -3.78
C HIS A 152 -10.20 -11.46 -2.83
N TYR A 153 -9.86 -10.64 -1.82
CA TYR A 153 -8.89 -10.99 -0.78
C TYR A 153 -9.53 -11.40 0.56
N VAL A 154 -10.86 -11.52 0.63
CA VAL A 154 -11.52 -12.00 1.85
C VAL A 154 -11.07 -13.43 2.17
N GLY A 155 -10.65 -13.65 3.41
CA GLY A 155 -10.15 -14.95 3.86
C GLY A 155 -8.74 -15.30 3.36
N ILE A 156 -8.08 -14.43 2.60
CA ILE A 156 -6.73 -14.65 2.08
C ILE A 156 -5.69 -14.13 3.08
N ARG A 157 -4.58 -14.87 3.22
CA ARG A 157 -3.42 -14.48 4.03
C ARG A 157 -2.62 -13.41 3.30
N LEU A 158 -2.61 -12.19 3.84
CA LEU A 158 -1.90 -11.04 3.26
C LEU A 158 -0.70 -10.64 4.12
N PHE A 159 0.34 -10.12 3.48
CA PHE A 159 1.48 -9.53 4.19
C PHE A 159 1.01 -8.34 5.05
N PRO A 160 1.34 -8.27 6.36
CA PRO A 160 0.87 -7.23 7.27
C PRO A 160 1.67 -5.92 7.10
N ILE A 161 1.65 -5.39 5.87
CA ILE A 161 2.43 -4.22 5.47
C ILE A 161 2.15 -3.00 6.33
N GLN A 162 0.91 -2.83 6.80
CA GLN A 162 0.52 -1.69 7.62
C GLN A 162 1.19 -1.72 9.00
N LEU A 163 1.34 -2.91 9.58
CA LEU A 163 2.05 -3.08 10.85
C LEU A 163 3.54 -2.81 10.67
N VAL A 164 4.15 -3.37 9.61
CA VAL A 164 5.56 -3.13 9.28
C VAL A 164 5.83 -1.64 9.08
N GLU A 165 5.00 -0.96 8.29
CA GLU A 165 5.11 0.48 8.04
C GLU A 165 4.94 1.28 9.33
N SER A 166 3.97 0.94 10.19
CA SER A 166 3.77 1.59 11.48
C SER A 166 5.01 1.50 12.38
N VAL A 167 5.56 0.29 12.56
CA VAL A 167 6.77 0.07 13.37
C VAL A 167 7.95 0.86 12.82
N CYS A 168 8.17 0.82 11.51
CA CYS A 168 9.23 1.58 10.87
C CYS A 168 9.08 3.09 11.08
N VAL A 169 7.88 3.64 10.92
CA VAL A 169 7.63 5.07 11.09
C VAL A 169 7.79 5.49 12.56
N PHE A 170 7.37 4.66 13.52
CA PHE A 170 7.65 4.92 14.95
C PHE A 170 9.14 4.98 15.24
N LEU A 171 9.94 4.05 14.70
CA LEU A 171 11.39 4.06 14.86
C LEU A 171 12.04 5.27 14.21
N ILE A 172 11.65 5.61 12.97
CA ILE A 172 12.17 6.77 12.26
C ILE A 172 11.86 8.06 13.02
N THR A 173 10.63 8.21 13.49
CA THR A 173 10.18 9.38 14.24
C THR A 173 10.86 9.46 15.60
N GLY A 174 11.03 8.33 16.30
CA GLY A 174 11.73 8.28 17.57
C GLY A 174 13.22 8.64 17.45
N ILE A 175 13.90 8.12 16.43
CA ILE A 175 15.28 8.48 16.12
C ILE A 175 15.37 9.95 15.71
N GLY A 176 14.43 10.44 14.90
CA GLY A 176 14.38 11.85 14.50
C GLY A 176 14.17 12.80 15.68
N ALA A 177 13.29 12.45 16.62
CA ALA A 177 13.11 13.19 17.87
C ALA A 177 14.38 13.17 18.73
N TRP A 178 15.06 12.03 18.82
CA TRP A 178 16.35 11.94 19.50
C TRP A 178 17.43 12.81 18.84
N LEU A 179 17.56 12.79 17.50
CA LEU A 179 18.47 13.65 16.75
C LEU A 179 18.17 15.14 16.98
N PHE A 180 16.89 15.51 17.01
CA PHE A 180 16.45 16.88 17.30
C PHE A 180 16.87 17.32 18.70
N LEU A 181 16.62 16.49 19.71
CA LEU A 181 16.99 16.77 21.11
C LEU A 181 18.51 16.77 21.34
N ALA A 182 19.24 15.97 20.56
CA ALA A 182 20.70 15.98 20.53
C ALA A 182 21.28 17.24 19.87
N GLN A 183 20.44 18.19 19.45
CA GLN A 183 20.82 19.46 18.82
C GLN A 183 21.74 19.27 17.61
N GLN A 184 21.43 18.24 16.81
CA GLN A 184 22.08 18.05 15.51
C GLN A 184 21.86 19.28 14.61
N PRO A 185 22.74 19.50 13.63
CA PRO A 185 22.61 20.63 12.70
C PRO A 185 21.20 20.72 12.10
N THR A 186 20.69 21.95 11.98
CA THR A 186 19.37 22.20 11.41
C THR A 186 19.26 21.59 10.01
N GLY A 187 18.17 20.84 9.78
CA GLY A 187 17.94 20.10 8.54
C GLY A 187 18.32 18.62 8.61
N THR A 188 19.09 18.18 9.61
CA THR A 188 19.45 16.76 9.78
C THR A 188 18.22 15.88 10.03
N VAL A 189 17.22 16.35 10.78
CA VAL A 189 16.01 15.57 11.06
C VAL A 189 15.11 15.50 9.83
N LEU A 190 15.02 16.62 9.08
CA LEU A 190 14.30 16.68 7.80
C LEU A 190 14.88 15.66 6.80
N GLY A 191 16.21 15.64 6.65
CA GLY A 191 16.92 14.69 5.80
C GLY A 191 16.74 13.25 6.28
N TRP A 192 16.96 13.00 7.58
CA TRP A 192 16.77 11.68 8.20
C TRP A 192 15.38 11.10 7.91
N TYR A 193 14.32 11.87 8.20
CA TYR A 193 12.96 11.40 8.01
C TYR A 193 12.68 11.15 6.51
N THR A 194 12.98 12.13 5.66
CA THR A 194 12.69 12.05 4.21
C THR A 194 13.36 10.86 3.56
N PHE A 195 14.65 10.63 3.85
CA PHE A 195 15.39 9.53 3.24
C PHE A 195 15.06 8.17 3.87
N SER A 196 14.91 8.10 5.20
CA SER A 196 14.60 6.82 5.87
C SER A 196 13.19 6.36 5.57
N TYR A 197 12.20 7.23 5.79
CA TYR A 197 10.81 6.89 5.49
C TYR A 197 10.61 6.72 3.99
N GLY A 198 11.20 7.59 3.16
CA GLY A 198 11.13 7.46 1.72
C GLY A 198 11.67 6.11 1.23
N THR A 199 12.83 5.67 1.72
CA THR A 199 13.40 4.35 1.36
C THR A 199 12.46 3.22 1.75
N ILE A 200 11.96 3.21 2.99
CA ILE A 200 11.03 2.18 3.45
C ILE A 200 9.74 2.22 2.64
N ARG A 201 9.17 3.39 2.41
CA ARG A 201 7.95 3.60 1.63
C ARG A 201 8.11 3.09 0.20
N PHE A 202 9.24 3.37 -0.43
CA PHE A 202 9.59 2.95 -1.78
C PHE A 202 9.65 1.41 -1.88
N LEU A 203 10.33 0.76 -0.93
CA LEU A 203 10.49 -0.69 -0.90
C LEU A 203 9.17 -1.40 -0.56
N LEU A 204 8.42 -0.90 0.42
CA LEU A 204 7.14 -1.48 0.82
C LEU A 204 6.11 -1.47 -0.31
N GLU A 205 6.18 -0.53 -1.25
CA GLU A 205 5.25 -0.49 -2.37
C GLU A 205 5.28 -1.77 -3.23
N PHE A 206 6.44 -2.42 -3.37
CA PHE A 206 6.54 -3.69 -4.11
C PHE A 206 5.73 -4.82 -3.45
N PHE A 207 5.45 -4.71 -2.14
CA PHE A 207 4.71 -5.68 -1.36
C PHE A 207 3.22 -5.29 -1.19
N ARG A 208 2.77 -4.16 -1.75
CA ARG A 208 1.35 -3.74 -1.68
C ARG A 208 0.47 -4.50 -2.65
N GLY A 209 -0.73 -4.88 -2.17
CA GLY A 209 -1.74 -5.61 -2.93
C GLY A 209 -2.98 -4.80 -3.29
N ASP A 210 -2.99 -3.51 -2.95
CA ASP A 210 -4.11 -2.60 -3.15
C ASP A 210 -4.20 -2.12 -4.63
N PRO A 211 -5.27 -2.47 -5.36
CA PRO A 211 -5.40 -2.19 -6.79
C PRO A 211 -5.75 -0.73 -7.13
N ASP A 212 -6.24 0.06 -6.18
CA ASP A 212 -6.73 1.42 -6.45
C ASP A 212 -5.58 2.46 -6.57
N ARG A 213 -4.34 1.99 -6.48
CA ARG A 213 -3.13 2.83 -6.53
C ARG A 213 -2.73 3.16 -7.96
N PRO A 214 -2.44 4.45 -8.27
CA PRO A 214 -1.97 4.83 -9.59
C PRO A 214 -0.53 4.36 -9.83
N TYR A 215 -0.30 3.67 -10.95
CA TYR A 215 1.01 3.27 -11.45
C TYR A 215 1.38 4.03 -12.72
N ARG A 216 2.63 4.48 -12.81
CA ARG A 216 3.22 5.09 -14.01
C ARG A 216 4.56 4.44 -14.33
N ARG A 217 4.72 3.99 -15.59
CA ARG A 217 5.94 3.31 -16.09
C ARG A 217 6.36 2.09 -15.27
N GLY A 218 5.40 1.38 -14.66
CA GLY A 218 5.64 0.17 -13.86
C GLY A 218 5.94 0.42 -12.38
N PHE A 219 5.93 1.66 -11.92
CA PHE A 219 6.17 2.07 -10.53
C PHE A 219 5.00 2.89 -10.00
N SER A 220 4.75 2.86 -8.70
CA SER A 220 3.63 3.62 -8.10
C SER A 220 3.89 5.13 -8.10
N GLU A 221 2.82 5.91 -8.03
CA GLU A 221 2.91 7.35 -7.73
C GLU A 221 3.74 7.62 -6.47
N ALA A 222 3.55 6.86 -5.39
CA ALA A 222 4.28 7.08 -4.15
C ALA A 222 5.81 6.86 -4.27
N GLN A 223 6.24 5.96 -5.14
CA GLN A 223 7.66 5.75 -5.44
C GLN A 223 8.25 6.95 -6.18
N TRP A 224 7.52 7.51 -7.15
CA TRP A 224 7.93 8.72 -7.85
C TRP A 224 7.98 9.92 -6.91
N THR A 225 6.96 10.10 -6.07
CA THR A 225 6.88 11.20 -5.11
C THR A 225 7.97 11.12 -4.05
N THR A 226 8.31 9.90 -3.60
CA THR A 226 9.48 9.68 -2.73
C THR A 226 10.77 10.22 -3.36
N LEU A 227 11.05 9.85 -4.62
CA LEU A 227 12.27 10.27 -5.30
C LEU A 227 12.30 11.78 -5.55
N LEU A 228 11.13 12.38 -5.84
CA LEU A 228 11.00 13.83 -5.98
C LEU A 228 11.33 14.54 -4.66
N LEU A 229 10.78 14.08 -3.53
CA LEU A 229 11.05 14.68 -2.22
C LEU A 229 12.53 14.54 -1.82
N MET A 230 13.14 13.37 -2.06
CA MET A 230 14.58 13.17 -1.85
C MET A 230 15.42 14.11 -2.73
N LEU A 231 15.05 14.28 -4.00
CA LEU A 231 15.72 15.20 -4.90
C LEU A 231 15.61 16.65 -4.41
N VAL A 232 14.43 17.08 -3.94
CA VAL A 232 14.25 18.41 -3.37
C VAL A 232 15.18 18.62 -2.18
N VAL A 233 15.26 17.67 -1.24
CA VAL A 233 16.19 17.78 -0.10
C VAL A 233 17.65 17.90 -0.57
N LEU A 234 18.09 17.08 -1.52
CA LEU A 234 19.46 17.17 -2.07
C LEU A 234 19.75 18.52 -2.75
N LEU A 235 18.77 19.09 -3.45
CA LEU A 235 18.93 20.41 -4.06
C LEU A 235 19.14 21.48 -2.98
N TYR A 236 18.38 21.43 -1.88
CA TYR A 236 18.57 22.35 -0.76
C TYR A 236 19.92 22.14 -0.04
N GLU A 237 20.42 20.90 0.07
CA GLU A 237 21.78 20.63 0.56
C GLU A 237 22.85 21.20 -0.38
N GLY A 238 22.70 21.01 -1.69
CA GLY A 238 23.63 21.55 -2.70
C GLY A 238 23.66 23.09 -2.74
N LEU A 239 22.55 23.73 -2.38
CA LEU A 239 22.44 25.19 -2.21
C LEU A 239 22.96 25.69 -0.85
N GLY A 240 23.43 24.80 0.03
CA GLY A 240 23.92 25.14 1.37
C GLY A 240 22.84 25.57 2.35
N GLN A 241 21.56 25.28 2.06
CA GLN A 241 20.41 25.61 2.92
C GLN A 241 20.15 24.53 3.98
N LEU A 242 20.64 23.31 3.76
CA LEU A 242 20.55 22.17 4.67
C LEU A 242 21.93 21.55 4.89
N ALA A 243 22.10 20.82 5.98
CA ALA A 243 23.31 20.08 6.27
C ALA A 243 23.56 19.00 5.21
N PHE A 244 24.75 19.01 4.60
CA PHE A 244 25.12 18.03 3.58
C PHE A 244 25.40 16.66 4.21
N HIS A 245 24.78 15.61 3.67
CA HIS A 245 25.06 14.24 4.08
C HIS A 245 25.30 13.32 2.87
N THR A 246 26.45 12.64 2.84
CA THR A 246 26.85 11.77 1.72
C THR A 246 25.91 10.58 1.49
N TRP A 247 25.34 10.04 2.56
CA TRP A 247 24.45 8.88 2.50
C TRP A 247 23.12 9.19 1.78
N HIS A 248 22.67 10.45 1.76
CA HIS A 248 21.50 10.87 0.99
C HIS A 248 21.70 10.61 -0.52
N TRP A 249 22.87 10.98 -1.05
CA TRP A 249 23.23 10.72 -2.45
C TRP A 249 23.30 9.23 -2.75
N LEU A 250 23.88 8.44 -1.84
CA LEU A 250 23.98 6.97 -1.99
C LEU A 250 22.59 6.32 -2.03
N ILE A 251 21.66 6.75 -1.18
CA ILE A 251 20.30 6.22 -1.20
C ILE A 251 19.57 6.58 -2.49
N LEU A 252 19.58 7.86 -2.89
CA LEU A 252 18.84 8.27 -4.10
C LEU A 252 19.39 7.56 -5.34
N THR A 253 20.71 7.51 -5.49
CA THR A 253 21.37 6.81 -6.60
C THR A 253 21.08 5.30 -6.55
N GLY A 254 21.13 4.67 -5.38
CA GLY A 254 20.79 3.26 -5.20
C GLY A 254 19.34 2.94 -5.60
N LEU A 255 18.37 3.78 -5.20
CA LEU A 255 16.97 3.59 -5.57
C LEU A 255 16.72 3.81 -7.07
N LEU A 256 17.36 4.81 -7.68
CA LEU A 256 17.28 5.04 -9.13
C LEU A 256 17.90 3.87 -9.91
N LEU A 257 19.06 3.38 -9.49
CA LEU A 257 19.70 2.20 -10.08
C LEU A 257 18.80 0.97 -9.94
N LEU A 258 18.18 0.77 -8.78
CA LEU A 258 17.22 -0.32 -8.57
C LEU A 258 16.04 -0.23 -9.55
N MET A 259 15.47 0.97 -9.78
CA MET A 259 14.41 1.14 -10.78
C MET A 259 14.88 0.78 -12.19
N VAL A 260 16.06 1.24 -12.57
CA VAL A 260 16.64 0.96 -13.90
C VAL A 260 16.89 -0.53 -14.07
N VAL A 261 17.49 -1.19 -13.07
CA VAL A 261 17.76 -2.63 -13.09
C VAL A 261 16.46 -3.43 -13.19
N LEU A 262 15.44 -3.12 -12.38
CA LEU A 262 14.16 -3.80 -12.44
C LEU A 262 13.48 -3.62 -13.80
N ARG A 263 13.59 -2.42 -14.40
CA ARG A 263 13.02 -2.14 -15.72
C ARG A 263 13.76 -2.88 -16.84
N LEU A 264 15.09 -2.85 -16.83
CA LEU A 264 15.92 -3.56 -17.79
C LEU A 264 15.73 -5.07 -17.67
N TYR A 265 15.70 -5.61 -16.45
CA TYR A 265 15.43 -7.02 -16.21
C TYR A 265 14.08 -7.44 -16.80
N SER A 266 13.02 -6.66 -16.59
CA SER A 266 11.70 -6.93 -17.18
C SER A 266 11.70 -6.88 -18.71
N SER A 267 12.53 -6.02 -19.32
CA SER A 267 12.62 -5.86 -20.77
C SER A 267 13.47 -6.94 -21.44
N ILE A 268 14.62 -7.28 -20.86
CA ILE A 268 15.59 -8.23 -21.42
C ILE A 268 15.11 -9.67 -21.25
N ALA A 269 14.51 -9.99 -20.10
CA ALA A 269 14.03 -11.34 -19.84
C ALA A 269 12.77 -11.71 -20.65
N GLY A 270 12.17 -10.76 -21.38
CA GLY A 270 10.84 -10.93 -22.01
C GLY A 270 9.76 -11.32 -21.01
N ASN A 271 10.03 -11.18 -19.72
CA ASN A 271 9.33 -11.85 -18.65
C ASN A 271 8.34 -10.86 -18.02
N GLN A 272 7.07 -10.99 -18.38
CA GLN A 272 6.01 -10.12 -17.87
C GLN A 272 5.52 -10.53 -16.47
N THR A 273 6.16 -11.49 -15.79
CA THR A 273 5.76 -11.94 -14.44
C THR A 273 5.58 -10.81 -13.42
N MET A 274 6.38 -9.74 -13.50
CA MET A 274 6.21 -8.58 -12.62
C MET A 274 4.95 -7.77 -12.95
N ALA A 275 4.60 -7.65 -14.24
CA ALA A 275 3.36 -7.02 -14.70
C ALA A 275 2.14 -7.89 -14.37
N LEU A 276 2.25 -9.21 -14.51
CA LEU A 276 1.22 -10.18 -14.13
C LEU A 276 0.82 -10.09 -12.65
N ARG A 277 1.80 -9.82 -11.79
CA ARG A 277 1.63 -9.65 -10.33
C ARG A 277 1.24 -8.23 -9.92
N ASN A 278 1.01 -7.32 -10.87
CA ASN A 278 0.50 -6.00 -10.57
C ASN A 278 -0.91 -6.13 -9.95
N PRO A 279 -1.21 -5.45 -8.82
CA PRO A 279 -2.52 -5.48 -8.19
C PRO A 279 -3.71 -5.23 -9.15
N HIS A 280 -3.54 -4.35 -10.16
CA HIS A 280 -4.57 -4.11 -11.17
C HIS A 280 -4.86 -5.35 -12.00
N HIS A 281 -3.82 -6.04 -12.48
CA HIS A 281 -3.97 -7.27 -13.25
C HIS A 281 -4.51 -8.43 -12.40
N VAL A 282 -4.12 -8.48 -11.12
CA VAL A 282 -4.69 -9.46 -10.17
C VAL A 282 -6.18 -9.21 -9.95
N ARG A 283 -6.63 -7.95 -9.89
CA ARG A 283 -8.07 -7.60 -9.86
C ARG A 283 -8.78 -8.06 -11.13
N GLU A 284 -8.22 -7.80 -12.31
CA GLU A 284 -8.81 -8.28 -13.58
C GLU A 284 -8.99 -9.80 -13.60
N ILE A 285 -7.98 -10.55 -13.16
CA ILE A 285 -8.07 -12.02 -13.04
C ILE A 285 -9.16 -12.40 -12.04
N ALA A 286 -9.22 -11.73 -10.88
CA ALA A 286 -10.24 -12.00 -9.86
C ALA A 286 -11.67 -11.77 -10.38
N ASP A 287 -11.87 -10.72 -11.18
CA ASP A 287 -13.15 -10.40 -11.80
C ASP A 287 -13.54 -11.47 -12.82
N ILE A 288 -12.60 -11.91 -13.67
CA ILE A 288 -12.82 -13.03 -14.61
C ILE A 288 -13.20 -14.31 -13.85
N LEU A 289 -12.46 -14.65 -12.78
CA LEU A 289 -12.75 -15.84 -11.96
C LEU A 289 -14.16 -15.77 -11.35
N SER A 290 -14.61 -14.60 -10.90
CA SER A 290 -15.97 -14.43 -10.39
C SER A 290 -17.05 -14.69 -11.45
N HIS A 291 -16.80 -14.33 -12.71
CA HIS A 291 -17.70 -14.65 -13.82
C HIS A 291 -17.72 -16.13 -14.16
N LEU A 292 -16.57 -16.80 -14.09
CA LEU A 292 -16.46 -18.24 -14.31
C LEU A 292 -17.21 -19.04 -13.24
N ASP A 293 -17.11 -18.63 -11.96
CA ASP A 293 -17.85 -19.27 -10.85
C ASP A 293 -19.38 -19.20 -11.06
N MET A 294 -19.90 -18.09 -11.60
CA MET A 294 -21.34 -17.97 -11.94
C MET A 294 -21.78 -18.86 -13.11
N GLN A 295 -20.87 -19.25 -14.01
CA GLN A 295 -21.18 -20.11 -15.16
C GLN A 295 -21.29 -21.59 -14.76
N VAL A 296 -20.55 -22.04 -13.75
CA VAL A 296 -20.56 -23.44 -13.26
C VAL A 296 -21.92 -23.84 -12.66
N GLN A 297 -22.75 -22.87 -12.27
CA GLN A 297 -24.11 -23.13 -11.74
C GLN A 297 -25.17 -23.38 -12.83
N ARG A 298 -24.81 -23.34 -14.12
CA ARG A 298 -25.73 -23.58 -15.25
C ARG A 298 -25.27 -24.79 -16.06
N PRO A 299 -26.19 -25.64 -16.57
CA PRO A 299 -25.82 -26.80 -17.38
C PRO A 299 -24.99 -26.37 -18.59
N THR A 300 -23.95 -27.15 -18.87
CA THR A 300 -22.83 -26.93 -19.79
C THR A 300 -23.19 -26.09 -21.02
N PRO A 301 -22.69 -24.85 -21.15
CA PRO A 301 -22.86 -24.08 -22.37
C PRO A 301 -22.09 -24.75 -23.52
N ALA A 302 -22.70 -24.81 -24.71
CA ALA A 302 -22.08 -25.36 -25.92
C ALA A 302 -20.87 -24.53 -26.44
N VAL A 303 -20.59 -23.37 -25.83
CA VAL A 303 -19.51 -22.46 -26.22
C VAL A 303 -18.71 -22.04 -24.98
N VAL A 304 -17.42 -22.39 -24.97
CA VAL A 304 -16.48 -21.96 -23.91
C VAL A 304 -16.21 -20.46 -24.06
N LYS A 305 -16.60 -19.67 -23.05
CA LYS A 305 -16.35 -18.22 -23.05
C LYS A 305 -14.90 -17.95 -22.65
N VAL A 306 -14.18 -17.24 -23.51
CA VAL A 306 -12.79 -16.81 -23.26
C VAL A 306 -12.79 -15.34 -22.87
N TRP A 307 -12.19 -15.01 -21.74
CA TRP A 307 -11.99 -13.64 -21.27
C TRP A 307 -10.56 -13.20 -21.54
N THR A 308 -10.34 -11.90 -21.78
CA THR A 308 -9.00 -11.34 -22.07
C THR A 308 -8.68 -10.20 -21.10
N THR A 309 -7.48 -10.20 -20.52
CA THR A 309 -6.97 -9.13 -19.65
C THR A 309 -6.38 -7.97 -20.47
N SER A 310 -6.13 -6.84 -19.81
CA SER A 310 -5.51 -5.67 -20.45
C SER A 310 -4.09 -5.94 -20.96
N LEU A 311 -3.39 -6.92 -20.37
CA LEU A 311 -2.09 -7.39 -20.81
C LEU A 311 -2.16 -8.41 -21.97
N GLY A 312 -3.36 -8.77 -22.43
CA GLY A 312 -3.56 -9.67 -23.57
C GLY A 312 -3.58 -11.16 -23.23
N TYR A 313 -3.48 -11.52 -21.95
CA TYR A 313 -3.66 -12.90 -21.48
C TYR A 313 -5.13 -13.28 -21.51
N GLN A 314 -5.40 -14.55 -21.78
CA GLN A 314 -6.72 -15.10 -21.96
C GLN A 314 -6.95 -16.24 -20.97
N LEU A 315 -8.14 -16.23 -20.38
CA LEU A 315 -8.55 -17.20 -19.38
C LEU A 315 -9.94 -17.73 -19.73
N SER A 316 -10.09 -19.05 -19.65
CA SER A 316 -11.38 -19.74 -19.68
C SER A 316 -11.41 -20.82 -18.61
N GLY A 317 -12.59 -21.17 -18.13
CA GLY A 317 -12.79 -22.18 -17.10
C GLY A 317 -13.92 -23.13 -17.46
N GLN A 318 -13.76 -24.41 -17.16
CA GLN A 318 -14.78 -25.44 -17.31
C GLN A 318 -14.66 -26.48 -16.20
N THR A 319 -15.78 -27.08 -15.82
CA THR A 319 -15.79 -28.27 -14.94
C THR A 319 -15.83 -29.50 -15.82
N VAL A 320 -14.88 -30.41 -15.61
CA VAL A 320 -14.80 -31.70 -16.28
C VAL A 320 -15.19 -32.77 -15.28
N VAL A 321 -16.30 -33.44 -15.53
CA VAL A 321 -16.80 -34.56 -14.72
C VAL A 321 -16.15 -35.84 -15.26
N GLU A 322 -15.21 -36.42 -14.52
CA GLU A 322 -14.68 -37.76 -14.82
C GLU A 322 -15.23 -38.79 -13.84
N LYS A 323 -15.31 -40.06 -14.26
CA LYS A 323 -15.92 -41.17 -13.50
C LYS A 323 -15.38 -41.35 -12.07
N LEU A 324 -14.23 -40.78 -11.73
CA LEU A 324 -13.54 -40.95 -10.43
C LEU A 324 -13.36 -39.64 -9.64
N ALA A 325 -13.45 -38.47 -10.28
CA ALA A 325 -13.31 -37.17 -9.62
C ALA A 325 -13.78 -36.04 -10.55
N ASP A 326 -14.37 -35.00 -9.95
CA ASP A 326 -14.66 -33.75 -10.65
C ASP A 326 -13.41 -32.86 -10.67
N TRP A 327 -13.11 -32.30 -11.82
CA TRP A 327 -11.96 -31.43 -12.03
C TRP A 327 -12.40 -30.05 -12.50
N ARG A 328 -11.82 -29.00 -11.93
CA ARG A 328 -11.88 -27.66 -12.49
C ARG A 328 -10.68 -27.47 -13.40
N LEU A 329 -10.95 -27.22 -14.67
CA LEU A 329 -9.95 -26.92 -15.68
C LEU A 329 -9.97 -25.42 -15.98
N PHE A 330 -8.81 -24.76 -15.85
CA PHE A 330 -8.58 -23.42 -16.36
C PHE A 330 -7.60 -23.47 -17.54
N SER A 331 -7.97 -22.87 -18.66
CA SER A 331 -7.12 -22.77 -19.84
C SER A 331 -6.56 -21.36 -19.98
N LEU A 332 -5.23 -21.27 -20.10
CA LEU A 332 -4.43 -20.06 -20.14
C LEU A 332 -3.79 -19.91 -21.53
N SER A 333 -4.09 -18.82 -22.23
CA SER A 333 -3.48 -18.48 -23.53
C SER A 333 -3.16 -16.99 -23.63
N CYS A 334 -2.45 -16.55 -24.68
CA CYS A 334 -2.17 -15.14 -24.93
C CYS A 334 -2.53 -14.78 -26.37
N LYS A 335 -3.12 -13.60 -26.58
CA LYS A 335 -3.47 -13.13 -27.94
C LYS A 335 -2.25 -12.96 -28.85
N GLN A 336 -1.08 -12.66 -28.27
CA GLN A 336 0.13 -12.29 -29.00
C GLN A 336 1.08 -13.48 -29.25
N GLY A 337 0.70 -14.71 -28.89
CA GLY A 337 1.51 -15.91 -29.11
C GLY A 337 1.42 -16.93 -27.99
N SER A 338 2.42 -17.81 -27.89
CA SER A 338 2.53 -18.79 -26.81
C SER A 338 2.92 -18.13 -25.49
N ILE A 339 2.36 -18.61 -24.38
CA ILE A 339 2.77 -18.21 -23.04
C ILE A 339 4.06 -18.96 -22.67
N SER A 340 5.00 -18.31 -21.99
CA SER A 340 6.16 -18.99 -21.39
C SER A 340 5.79 -19.77 -20.12
N GLN A 341 6.58 -20.79 -19.76
CA GLN A 341 6.30 -21.60 -18.56
C GLN A 341 6.26 -20.75 -17.27
N SER A 342 7.10 -19.72 -17.15
CA SER A 342 7.14 -18.83 -15.97
C SER A 342 5.89 -17.96 -15.84
N GLU A 343 5.35 -17.47 -16.97
CA GLU A 343 4.10 -16.72 -17.01
C GLU A 343 2.90 -17.61 -16.68
N ALA A 344 2.85 -18.83 -17.23
CA ALA A 344 1.82 -19.80 -16.92
C ALA A 344 1.82 -20.19 -15.42
N GLN A 345 3.01 -20.37 -14.84
CA GLN A 345 3.18 -20.58 -13.39
C GLN A 345 2.73 -19.37 -12.57
N ALA A 346 3.04 -18.14 -13.00
CA ALA A 346 2.62 -16.93 -12.30
C ALA A 346 1.09 -16.75 -12.33
N LEU A 347 0.45 -16.94 -13.49
CA LEU A 347 -1.00 -16.91 -13.64
C LEU A 347 -1.68 -17.99 -12.78
N SER A 348 -1.15 -19.22 -12.84
CA SER A 348 -1.66 -20.33 -12.03
C SER A 348 -1.54 -20.03 -10.54
N GLY A 349 -0.40 -19.47 -10.11
CA GLY A 349 -0.19 -19.05 -8.73
C GLY A 349 -1.21 -18.00 -8.26
N ILE A 350 -1.56 -17.04 -9.11
CA ILE A 350 -2.59 -16.03 -8.82
C ILE A 350 -3.96 -16.71 -8.65
N ILE A 351 -4.35 -17.59 -9.58
CA ILE A 351 -5.64 -18.32 -9.52
C ILE A 351 -5.73 -19.15 -8.24
N LEU A 352 -4.67 -19.91 -7.92
CA LEU A 352 -4.61 -20.75 -6.72
C LEU A 352 -4.70 -19.93 -5.44
N GLN A 353 -4.04 -18.77 -5.39
CA GLN A 353 -4.10 -17.85 -4.25
C GLN A 353 -5.50 -17.27 -4.05
N LEU A 354 -6.16 -16.84 -5.14
CA LEU A 354 -7.46 -16.16 -5.09
C LEU A 354 -8.66 -17.08 -4.84
N ARG A 355 -8.55 -18.37 -5.18
CA ARG A 355 -9.70 -19.29 -5.16
C ARG A 355 -9.45 -20.61 -4.44
N LEU A 356 -8.31 -21.23 -4.67
CA LEU A 356 -8.16 -22.67 -4.42
C LEU A 356 -7.25 -22.97 -3.22
N LYS A 357 -6.90 -21.96 -2.40
CA LYS A 357 -6.19 -22.08 -1.10
C LYS A 357 -5.08 -23.15 -1.09
N ASN A 358 -4.17 -23.11 -2.07
CA ASN A 358 -3.05 -24.06 -2.23
C ASN A 358 -3.46 -25.54 -2.37
N GLN A 359 -4.60 -25.82 -3.00
CA GLN A 359 -4.96 -27.18 -3.42
C GLN A 359 -3.89 -27.78 -4.34
N THR A 360 -3.79 -29.12 -4.30
CA THR A 360 -2.97 -29.89 -5.24
C THR A 360 -3.41 -29.56 -6.65
N HIS A 361 -2.49 -29.18 -7.52
CA HIS A 361 -2.79 -28.79 -8.89
C HIS A 361 -1.81 -29.43 -9.85
N GLN A 362 -2.23 -29.58 -11.11
CA GLN A 362 -1.36 -29.99 -12.20
C GLN A 362 -1.40 -28.90 -13.26
N LEU A 363 -0.21 -28.48 -13.70
CA LEU A 363 -0.07 -27.56 -14.83
C LEU A 363 0.39 -28.37 -16.03
N VAL A 364 -0.50 -28.56 -17.00
CA VAL A 364 -0.25 -29.34 -18.21
C VAL A 364 -0.07 -28.37 -19.38
N HIS A 365 0.96 -28.62 -20.20
CA HIS A 365 1.22 -27.82 -21.39
C HIS A 365 0.63 -28.51 -22.62
N SER A 366 -0.21 -27.79 -23.37
CA SER A 366 -0.81 -28.23 -24.63
C SER A 366 -0.73 -27.08 -25.63
N PRO A 367 0.39 -26.93 -26.36
CA PRO A 367 0.68 -25.75 -27.16
C PRO A 367 -0.50 -25.33 -28.07
N PRO A 368 -0.86 -24.03 -28.11
CA PRO A 368 -0.22 -22.88 -27.47
C PRO A 368 -0.73 -22.56 -26.04
N VAL A 369 -1.47 -23.48 -25.42
CA VAL A 369 -2.26 -23.27 -24.19
C VAL A 369 -1.62 -23.99 -23.00
N TYR A 370 -1.76 -23.43 -21.81
CA TYR A 370 -1.51 -24.13 -20.55
C TYR A 370 -2.82 -24.41 -19.84
N HIS A 371 -2.92 -25.61 -19.27
CA HIS A 371 -4.09 -26.10 -18.56
C HIS A 371 -3.75 -26.28 -17.08
N LEU A 372 -4.42 -25.50 -16.24
CA LEU A 372 -4.38 -25.66 -14.79
C LEU A 372 -5.55 -26.56 -14.38
N LEU A 373 -5.21 -27.77 -13.95
CA LEU A 373 -6.15 -28.77 -13.44
C LEU A 373 -6.14 -28.73 -11.91
N VAL A 374 -7.31 -28.53 -11.32
CA VAL A 374 -7.48 -28.55 -9.87
C VAL A 374 -8.60 -29.51 -9.51
N PRO A 375 -8.36 -30.53 -8.66
CA PRO A 375 -9.37 -31.48 -8.25
C PRO A 375 -10.41 -30.77 -7.39
N GLU A 376 -11.68 -30.97 -7.68
CA GLU A 376 -12.81 -30.46 -6.93
C GLU A 376 -13.00 -31.32 -5.66
N LYS A 377 -12.04 -31.24 -4.73
CA LYS A 377 -12.25 -31.79 -3.38
C LYS A 377 -13.25 -30.89 -2.65
N ASP A 378 -14.50 -31.37 -2.54
CA ASP A 378 -15.61 -30.83 -1.74
C ASP A 378 -15.58 -29.30 -1.54
N ILE A 379 -15.77 -28.55 -2.64
CA ILE A 379 -16.06 -27.11 -2.57
C ILE A 379 -17.54 -26.87 -2.14
N GLY A 380 -18.24 -27.87 -1.57
CA GLY A 380 -19.70 -27.82 -1.37
C GLY A 380 -20.32 -28.70 -0.28
N ARG A 381 -19.66 -28.97 0.86
CA ARG A 381 -20.30 -29.62 2.04
C ARG A 381 -20.13 -28.90 3.38
N GLU A 382 -19.82 -27.59 3.39
CA GLU A 382 -19.83 -26.76 4.61
C GLU A 382 -20.88 -25.62 4.56
N SER A 383 -22.10 -25.90 4.08
CA SER A 383 -23.25 -24.99 4.24
C SER A 383 -24.35 -25.51 5.18
N ASN A 384 -24.05 -26.53 5.99
CA ASN A 384 -24.97 -27.03 7.01
C ASN A 384 -24.24 -27.22 8.36
N TYR A 385 -23.73 -26.13 8.94
CA TYR A 385 -23.64 -26.02 10.39
C TYR A 385 -24.03 -24.60 10.81
N ARG A 386 -24.89 -24.58 11.84
CA ARG A 386 -25.71 -23.49 12.37
C ARG A 386 -24.94 -22.27 12.83
#